data_AF-A0A0F3RHI8-F1
#
_entry.id   AF-A0A0F3RHI8-F1
#
_cell.length_a   1.000
_cell.length_b   1.000
_cell.length_c   1.000
_cell.angle_alpha   90.00
_cell.angle_beta   90.00
_cell.angle_gamma   90.00
#
_symmetry.space_group_name_H-M   'P 1'
#
loop_
_entity.id
_entity.type
_entity.pdbx_description
1 polymer ?
#
loop_
_entity_poly.entity_id
_entity_poly.type
_entity_poly.pdbx_seq_one_letter_code
_entity_poly.pdbx_strand_id
1 'polypeptide(L)'
;MALSFEELSFKEIKEKERQELQKQFGYSNNHQTPRIKKIVVTMCVGDAVVDSKIIYYVKKCIAMITGQEPGLIKAKKSIAAFKLRKGMPIACKVTLRKKRAEDFIRRLVLEVFPRIK
;
A
#
# COMPACT_ATOMS: atom_id res chain seq x y z
N MET A 1 -24.12 8.25 17.44
CA MET A 1 -24.39 8.08 16.00
C MET A 1 -23.08 7.78 15.25
N ALA A 2 -22.38 6.71 15.63
CA ALA A 2 -21.07 6.34 15.05
C ALA A 2 -20.89 4.82 14.90
N LEU A 3 -21.96 4.05 15.15
CA LEU A 3 -21.91 2.58 15.25
C LEU A 3 -22.56 1.87 14.05
N SER A 4 -22.88 2.58 12.96
CA SER A 4 -23.63 2.01 11.83
C SER A 4 -22.78 1.63 10.61
N PHE A 5 -21.45 1.75 10.66
CA PHE A 5 -20.55 1.41 9.53
C PHE A 5 -19.56 0.27 9.84
N GLU A 6 -19.57 -0.29 11.05
CA GLU A 6 -18.52 -1.21 11.52
C GLU A 6 -18.64 -2.66 11.02
N GLU A 7 -19.74 -3.06 10.39
CA GLU A 7 -19.96 -4.48 10.02
C GLU A 7 -20.46 -4.74 8.59
N LEU A 8 -20.29 -3.83 7.63
CA LEU A 8 -20.29 -4.31 6.24
C LEU A 8 -18.96 -5.02 5.97
N SER A 9 -19.01 -6.34 6.14
CA SER A 9 -17.98 -7.27 5.71
C SER A 9 -17.50 -6.89 4.32
N PHE A 10 -16.21 -6.62 4.15
CA PHE A 10 -15.58 -6.26 2.86
C PHE A 10 -15.92 -7.26 1.74
N LYS A 11 -16.32 -8.49 2.10
CA LYS A 11 -16.83 -9.50 1.18
C LYS A 11 -18.14 -9.08 0.51
N GLU A 12 -19.07 -8.49 1.25
CA GLU A 12 -20.40 -8.11 0.75
C GLU A 12 -20.32 -6.93 -0.21
N ILE A 13 -19.49 -5.93 0.10
CA ILE A 13 -19.22 -4.79 -0.79
C ILE A 13 -18.63 -5.30 -2.11
N LYS A 14 -17.63 -6.18 -2.00
CA LYS A 14 -16.96 -6.76 -3.17
C LYS A 14 -17.89 -7.61 -4.02
N GLU A 15 -18.84 -8.34 -3.42
CA GLU A 15 -19.82 -9.14 -4.14
C GLU A 15 -20.83 -8.25 -4.89
N LYS A 16 -21.32 -7.18 -4.25
CA LYS A 16 -22.22 -6.20 -4.85
C LYS A 16 -21.56 -5.47 -6.02
N GLU A 17 -20.36 -4.93 -5.81
CA GLU A 17 -19.58 -4.26 -6.86
C GLU A 17 -19.27 -5.22 -8.02
N ARG A 18 -18.96 -6.50 -7.73
CA ARG A 18 -18.73 -7.49 -8.77
C ARG A 18 -19.95 -7.68 -9.67
N GLN A 19 -21.14 -7.78 -9.07
CA GLN A 19 -22.39 -7.93 -9.82
C GLN A 19 -22.73 -6.68 -10.63
N GLU A 20 -22.50 -5.49 -10.07
CA GLU A 20 -22.73 -4.23 -10.75
C GLU A 20 -21.79 -4.04 -11.95
N LEU A 21 -20.50 -4.35 -11.77
CA LEU A 21 -19.51 -4.34 -12.84
C LEU A 21 -19.81 -5.41 -13.91
N GLN A 22 -20.30 -6.59 -13.53
CA GLN A 22 -20.73 -7.60 -14.49
C GLN A 22 -21.91 -7.12 -15.34
N LYS A 23 -22.90 -6.46 -14.73
CA LYS A 23 -24.06 -5.90 -15.43
C LYS A 23 -23.68 -4.74 -16.35
N GLN A 24 -22.82 -3.83 -15.90
CA GLN A 24 -22.41 -2.65 -16.68
C GLN A 24 -21.56 -3.02 -17.90
N PHE A 25 -20.68 -4.01 -17.77
CA PHE A 25 -19.70 -4.35 -18.82
C PHE A 25 -19.99 -5.67 -19.54
N GLY A 26 -21.06 -6.38 -19.20
CA GLY A 26 -21.52 -7.58 -19.91
C GLY A 26 -20.53 -8.75 -19.89
N TYR A 27 -19.74 -8.91 -18.83
CA TYR A 27 -18.72 -9.96 -18.75
C TYR A 27 -19.37 -11.36 -18.72
N SER A 28 -18.97 -12.24 -19.64
CA SER A 28 -19.48 -13.62 -19.73
C SER A 28 -18.83 -14.56 -18.72
N ASN A 29 -17.65 -14.22 -18.20
CA ASN A 29 -16.89 -15.05 -17.28
C ASN A 29 -16.66 -14.33 -15.94
N ASN A 30 -16.96 -15.02 -14.83
CA ASN A 30 -16.74 -14.52 -13.48
C ASN A 30 -15.28 -14.09 -13.20
N HIS A 31 -14.32 -14.68 -13.91
CA HIS A 31 -12.90 -14.32 -13.75
C HIS A 31 -12.47 -13.08 -14.56
N GLN A 32 -13.29 -12.59 -15.48
CA GLN A 32 -13.01 -11.36 -16.23
C GLN A 32 -13.25 -10.11 -15.40
N THR A 33 -14.03 -10.20 -14.31
CA THR A 33 -14.33 -9.04 -13.49
C THR A 33 -13.05 -8.50 -12.82
N PRO A 34 -12.77 -7.18 -12.93
CA PRO A 34 -11.54 -6.60 -12.42
C PRO A 34 -11.44 -6.77 -10.90
N ARG A 35 -10.22 -7.03 -10.42
CA ARG A 35 -9.94 -7.24 -8.99
C ARG A 35 -8.61 -6.63 -8.58
N ILE A 36 -8.55 -6.14 -7.36
CA ILE A 36 -7.31 -5.64 -6.75
C ILE A 36 -6.38 -6.83 -6.46
N LYS A 37 -5.24 -6.89 -7.16
CA LYS A 37 -4.28 -8.01 -7.05
C LYS A 37 -3.29 -7.83 -5.89
N LYS A 38 -2.76 -6.61 -5.72
CA LYS A 38 -1.78 -6.27 -4.68
C LYS A 38 -1.74 -4.75 -4.49
N ILE A 39 -1.31 -4.34 -3.32
CA ILE A 39 -0.96 -2.94 -3.03
C ILE A 39 0.53 -2.91 -2.69
N VAL A 40 1.26 -1.96 -3.26
CA VAL A 40 2.68 -1.78 -2.96
C VAL A 40 2.83 -0.39 -2.37
N VAL A 41 3.23 -0.34 -1.09
CA VAL A 41 3.57 0.91 -0.41
C VAL A 41 5.08 1.05 -0.46
N THR A 42 5.55 2.16 -1.02
CA THR A 42 6.97 2.46 -1.15
C THR A 42 7.22 3.85 -0.61
N MET A 43 8.31 3.99 0.14
CA MET A 43 8.77 5.28 0.64
C MET A 43 10.25 5.44 0.30
N CYS A 44 10.54 6.48 -0.48
CA CYS A 44 11.89 6.89 -0.80
C CYS A 44 12.31 7.99 0.16
N VAL A 45 13.50 7.86 0.74
CA VAL A 45 14.04 8.84 1.68
C VAL A 45 15.31 9.38 1.05
N GLY A 46 15.29 10.64 0.60
CA GLY A 46 16.47 11.27 -0.01
C GLY A 46 17.61 11.46 0.99
N ASP A 47 17.26 11.77 2.24
CA ASP A 47 18.21 12.05 3.33
C ASP A 47 18.93 10.79 3.83
N ALA A 48 18.45 9.61 3.43
CA ALA A 48 19.07 8.32 3.70
C ALA A 48 20.50 8.19 3.18
N VAL A 49 20.84 8.98 2.15
CA VAL A 49 22.19 9.02 1.56
C VAL A 49 23.20 9.65 2.52
N VAL A 50 22.75 10.59 3.35
CA VAL A 50 23.57 11.29 4.34
C VAL A 50 23.55 10.55 5.68
N ASP A 51 22.38 10.12 6.14
CA ASP A 51 22.23 9.33 7.37
C ASP A 51 21.43 8.05 7.14
N SER A 52 22.14 6.92 7.20
CA SER A 52 21.55 5.59 7.05
C SER A 52 20.61 5.19 8.21
N LYS A 53 20.63 5.90 9.35
CA LYS A 53 19.75 5.63 10.50
C LYS A 53 18.29 5.98 10.21
N ILE A 54 18.05 7.01 9.40
CA ILE A 54 16.70 7.49 9.05
C ILE A 54 15.90 6.37 8.38
N ILE A 55 16.54 5.55 7.57
CA ILE A 55 15.91 4.41 6.89
C ILE A 55 15.32 3.41 7.91
N TYR A 56 16.02 3.16 9.01
CA TYR A 56 15.54 2.23 10.04
C TYR A 56 14.34 2.80 10.80
N TYR A 57 14.30 4.11 11.04
CA TYR A 57 13.14 4.78 11.62
C TYR A 57 11.93 4.67 10.68
N VAL A 58 12.12 5.02 9.42
CA VAL A 58 11.09 4.89 8.37
C VAL A 58 10.58 3.46 8.23
N LYS A 59 11.49 2.48 8.29
CA LYS A 59 11.13 1.06 8.25
C LYS A 59 10.18 0.70 9.40
N LYS A 60 10.42 1.21 10.62
CA LYS A 60 9.53 1.02 11.78
C LYS A 60 8.17 1.69 11.58
N CYS A 61 8.13 2.92 11.05
CA CYS A 61 6.87 3.63 10.77
C CYS A 61 6.00 2.85 9.77
N ILE A 62 6.57 2.39 8.65
CA ILE A 62 5.82 1.62 7.66
C ILE A 62 5.37 0.27 8.23
N ALA A 63 6.20 -0.37 9.06
CA ALA A 63 5.82 -1.60 9.75
C ALA A 63 4.61 -1.38 10.67
N MET A 64 4.55 -0.25 11.39
CA MET A 64 3.44 0.10 12.26
C MET A 64 2.15 0.37 11.47
N ILE A 65 2.24 1.06 10.33
CA ILE A 65 1.07 1.35 9.47
C ILE A 65 0.53 0.09 8.79
N THR A 66 1.44 -0.75 8.27
CA THR A 66 1.06 -1.86 7.39
C THR A 66 0.98 -3.22 8.09
N GLY A 67 1.44 -3.32 9.34
CA GLY A 67 1.50 -4.57 10.11
C GLY A 67 2.45 -5.62 9.51
N GLN A 68 3.34 -5.21 8.62
CA GLN A 68 4.29 -6.09 7.93
C GLN A 68 5.65 -5.41 7.80
N GLU A 69 6.71 -6.17 8.04
CA GLU A 69 8.07 -5.63 7.91
C GLU A 69 8.40 -5.28 6.45
N PRO A 70 8.82 -4.03 6.16
CA PRO A 70 9.20 -3.62 4.82
C PRO A 70 10.60 -4.12 4.44
N GLY A 71 10.79 -4.46 3.18
CA GLY A 71 12.09 -4.77 2.61
C GLY A 71 12.86 -3.49 2.22
N LEU A 72 14.18 -3.50 2.46
CA LEU A 72 15.09 -2.42 2.05
C LEU A 72 15.40 -2.52 0.55
N ILE A 73 15.36 -1.39 -0.14
CA ILE A 73 15.77 -1.25 -1.54
C ILE A 73 17.12 -0.56 -1.58
N LYS A 74 18.07 -1.22 -2.25
CA LYS A 74 19.41 -0.70 -2.50
C LYS A 74 19.49 0.01 -3.86
N ALA A 75 20.38 0.97 -3.97
CA ALA A 75 20.70 1.70 -5.20
C ALA A 75 21.19 0.73 -6.29
N LYS A 76 20.56 0.77 -7.47
CA LYS A 76 20.96 -0.04 -8.63
C LYS A 76 22.14 0.56 -9.40
N LYS A 77 22.18 1.89 -9.52
CA LYS A 77 23.19 2.67 -10.24
C LYS A 77 23.84 3.68 -9.31
N SER A 78 25.10 4.00 -9.55
CA SER A 78 25.78 5.13 -8.92
C SER A 78 25.55 6.38 -9.76
N ILE A 79 25.11 7.48 -9.13
CA ILE A 79 24.88 8.76 -9.80
C ILE A 79 25.45 9.86 -8.89
N ALA A 80 26.48 10.56 -9.38
CA ALA A 80 27.21 11.56 -8.61
C ALA A 80 26.35 12.77 -8.21
N ALA A 81 25.41 13.19 -9.08
CA ALA A 81 24.48 14.28 -8.80
C ALA A 81 23.62 14.05 -7.54
N PHE A 82 23.27 12.79 -7.27
CA PHE A 82 22.50 12.40 -6.08
C PHE A 82 23.39 11.89 -4.94
N LYS A 83 24.72 12.00 -5.06
CA LYS A 83 25.71 11.44 -4.12
C LYS A 83 25.50 9.94 -3.84
N LEU A 84 24.88 9.22 -4.78
CA LEU A 84 24.48 7.82 -4.61
C LEU A 84 25.56 6.86 -5.10
N ARG A 85 25.87 5.86 -4.27
CA ARG A 85 26.71 4.71 -4.66
C ARG A 85 25.89 3.44 -4.74
N LYS A 86 26.22 2.57 -5.70
CA LYS A 86 25.60 1.24 -5.87
C LYS A 86 25.64 0.46 -4.55
N GLY A 87 24.51 -0.12 -4.16
CA GLY A 87 24.39 -0.90 -2.93
C GLY A 87 23.96 -0.11 -1.69
N MET A 88 23.95 1.22 -1.71
CA MET A 88 23.44 2.02 -0.60
C MET A 88 21.92 1.84 -0.45
N PRO A 89 21.40 1.68 0.78
CA PRO A 89 19.95 1.64 1.02
C PRO A 89 19.34 3.03 0.80
N ILE A 90 18.21 3.11 0.10
CA ILE A 90 17.54 4.40 -0.25
C ILE A 90 16.08 4.39 0.17
N ALA A 91 15.40 3.26 -0.01
CA ALA A 91 13.96 3.19 0.11
C ALA A 91 13.53 1.92 0.83
N CYS A 92 12.31 1.96 1.36
CA CYS A 92 11.62 0.83 1.95
C CYS A 92 10.38 0.52 1.10
N LYS A 93 10.13 -0.76 0.82
CA LYS A 93 8.88 -1.21 0.20
C LYS A 93 8.23 -2.34 0.98
N VAL A 94 6.91 -2.34 0.97
CA VAL A 94 6.10 -3.47 1.45
C VAL A 94 5.03 -3.78 0.42
N THR A 95 4.79 -5.08 0.21
CA THR A 95 3.74 -5.55 -0.69
C THR A 95 2.65 -6.23 0.12
N LEU A 96 1.47 -5.63 0.13
CA LEU A 96 0.30 -6.12 0.82
C LEU A 96 -0.57 -6.92 -0.16
N ARG A 97 -1.13 -8.03 0.34
CA ARG A 97 -2.02 -8.93 -0.40
C ARG A 97 -3.14 -9.44 0.51
N LYS A 98 -4.23 -9.89 -0.10
CA LYS A 98 -5.38 -10.48 0.60
C LYS A 98 -5.90 -9.55 1.72
N LYS A 99 -6.20 -10.10 2.90
CA LYS A 99 -6.77 -9.40 4.06
C LYS A 99 -6.01 -8.14 4.47
N ARG A 100 -4.67 -8.14 4.42
CA ARG A 100 -3.86 -6.95 4.77
C ARG A 100 -4.03 -5.80 3.78
N ALA A 101 -4.24 -6.11 2.50
CA ALA A 101 -4.49 -5.09 1.49
C ALA A 101 -5.89 -4.48 1.65
N GLU A 102 -6.89 -5.32 1.95
CA GLU A 102 -8.27 -4.88 2.20
C GLU A 102 -8.36 -3.99 3.46
N ASP A 103 -7.73 -4.38 4.57
CA ASP A 103 -7.70 -3.55 5.78
C ASP A 103 -6.93 -2.23 5.58
N PHE A 104 -5.85 -2.25 4.79
CA PHE A 104 -5.11 -1.03 4.45
C PHE A 104 -5.96 -0.04 3.65
N ILE A 105 -6.68 -0.49 2.61
CA ILE A 105 -7.60 0.38 1.84
C ILE A 105 -8.70 0.91 2.74
N ARG A 106 -9.29 0.05 3.58
CA ARG A 106 -10.37 0.44 4.49
C ARG A 106 -9.95 1.60 5.38
N ARG A 107 -8.83 1.45 6.10
CA ARG A 107 -8.30 2.51 6.98
C ARG A 107 -7.92 3.75 6.20
N LEU A 108 -7.36 3.59 5.00
CA LEU A 108 -6.96 4.72 4.16
C LEU A 108 -8.17 5.57 3.74
N VAL A 109 -9.25 4.93 3.29
CA VAL A 109 -10.45 5.64 2.82
C VAL A 109 -11.27 6.21 3.97
N LEU A 110 -11.44 5.44 5.05
CA LEU A 110 -12.34 5.83 6.15
C LEU A 110 -11.67 6.75 7.18
N GLU A 111 -10.37 6.58 7.45
CA GLU A 111 -9.69 7.34 8.51
C GLU A 111 -8.72 8.37 7.96
N VAL A 112 -7.94 8.02 6.93
CA VAL A 112 -6.83 8.86 6.45
C VAL A 112 -7.33 9.99 5.55
N PHE A 113 -8.11 9.69 4.50
CA PHE A 113 -8.60 10.72 3.58
C PHE A 113 -9.43 11.82 4.25
N PRO A 114 -10.35 11.54 5.19
CA PRO A 114 -11.11 12.59 5.86
C PRO A 114 -10.26 13.48 6.79
N ARG A 115 -9.09 13.01 7.22
CA ARG A 115 -8.17 13.77 8.09
C ARG A 115 -7.19 14.63 7.31
N ILE A 116 -7.08 14.45 6.00
CA ILE A 116 -6.24 15.28 5.15
C ILE A 116 -6.97 16.60 4.90
N LYS A 117 -6.31 17.71 5.23
CA LYS A 117 -6.78 19.08 4.95
C LYS A 117 -6.21 19.57 3.62
#